data_AF-A0A0C3AS06-F1
#
_entry.id   AF-A0A0C3AS06-F1
#
_cell.length_a   1.000
_cell.length_b   1.000
_cell.length_c   1.000
_cell.angle_alpha   90.00
_cell.angle_beta   90.00
_cell.angle_gamma   90.00
#
_symmetry.space_group_name_H-M   'P 1'
#
loop_
_entity.id
_entity.type
_entity.pdbx_description
1 polymer ?
#
loop_
_entity_poly.entity_id
_entity_poly.type
_entity_poly.pdbx_seq_one_letter_code
_entity_poly.pdbx_strand_id
1 'polypeptide(L)'
;MTSQTQFAQFTQEDLVRLIESYRYILQADPHRTPAEKVEAERALAALYQPAYGSASAQEHSNRVLGGYRATLANPNVSEAAKAHARAMLEQAGADLRTQKERNVTEGGRNAKSPDAHLARQLGGYKSALKNPNVSPEAKAHARHMLAQHGIAF
;
A
#
# COMPACT_ATOMS: atom_id res chain seq x y z
N MET A 1 -33.03 -35.45 13.26
CA MET A 1 -31.88 -35.55 12.33
C MET A 1 -31.92 -34.34 11.43
N THR A 2 -31.21 -33.28 11.80
CA THR A 2 -31.22 -32.02 11.06
C THR A 2 -30.07 -32.08 10.05
N SER A 3 -30.38 -32.39 8.80
CA SER A 3 -29.39 -32.41 7.72
C SER A 3 -28.90 -30.99 7.47
N GLN A 4 -27.66 -30.72 7.86
CA GLN A 4 -26.98 -29.47 7.57
C GLN A 4 -26.59 -29.48 6.09
N THR A 5 -27.32 -28.73 5.26
CA THR A 5 -26.98 -28.55 3.85
C THR A 5 -25.59 -27.94 3.73
N GLN A 6 -24.65 -28.73 3.25
CA GLN A 6 -23.26 -28.33 3.01
C GLN A 6 -23.24 -27.52 1.71
N PHE A 7 -23.23 -26.19 1.80
CA PHE A 7 -23.04 -25.34 0.63
C PHE A 7 -21.61 -25.54 0.10
N ALA A 8 -21.47 -25.87 -1.19
CA ALA A 8 -20.18 -25.99 -1.85
C ALA A 8 -19.40 -24.68 -1.68
N GLN A 9 -18.12 -24.78 -1.30
CA GLN A 9 -17.23 -23.61 -1.24
C GLN A 9 -16.91 -23.18 -2.67
N PHE A 10 -17.57 -22.14 -3.15
CA PHE A 10 -17.27 -21.52 -4.45
C PHE A 10 -15.88 -20.87 -4.39
N THR A 11 -15.03 -21.20 -5.37
CA THR A 11 -13.74 -20.52 -5.51
C THR A 11 -13.92 -19.13 -6.14
N GLN A 12 -12.90 -18.29 -6.06
CA GLN A 12 -12.92 -16.97 -6.69
C GLN A 12 -13.12 -17.05 -8.21
N GLU A 13 -12.54 -18.07 -8.87
CA GLU A 13 -12.72 -18.30 -10.30
C GLU A 13 -14.15 -18.70 -10.66
N ASP A 14 -14.79 -19.52 -9.81
CA ASP A 14 -16.20 -19.91 -10.01
C ASP A 14 -17.14 -18.72 -9.90
N LEU A 15 -16.87 -17.78 -8.99
CA LEU A 15 -17.63 -16.54 -8.86
C LEU A 15 -17.46 -15.65 -10.10
N VAL A 16 -16.24 -15.54 -10.66
CA VAL A 16 -16.02 -14.78 -11.90
C VAL A 16 -16.79 -15.39 -13.06
N ARG A 17 -16.74 -16.73 -13.21
CA ARG A 17 -17.48 -17.44 -14.27
C ARG A 17 -18.99 -17.25 -14.12
N LEU A 18 -19.51 -17.33 -12.90
CA LEU A 18 -20.92 -17.12 -12.61
C LEU A 18 -21.36 -15.69 -12.99
N ILE A 19 -20.55 -14.69 -12.68
CA ILE A 19 -20.85 -13.28 -12.96
C ILE A 19 -20.79 -12.97 -14.46
N GLU A 20 -19.79 -13.49 -15.18
CA GLU A 20 -19.71 -13.33 -16.64
C GLU A 20 -20.87 -14.04 -17.35
N SER A 21 -21.28 -15.23 -16.88
CA SER A 21 -22.48 -15.89 -17.43
C SER A 21 -23.77 -15.10 -17.18
N TYR A 22 -23.91 -14.49 -16.01
CA TYR A 22 -25.05 -13.64 -15.70
C TYR A 22 -25.04 -12.35 -16.56
N ARG A 23 -23.87 -11.75 -16.80
CA ARG A 23 -23.72 -10.60 -17.72
C ARG A 23 -24.15 -10.95 -19.15
N TYR A 24 -23.77 -12.12 -19.64
CA TYR A 24 -24.19 -12.61 -20.96
C TYR A 24 -25.71 -12.75 -21.07
N ILE A 25 -26.35 -13.33 -20.04
CA ILE A 25 -27.81 -13.48 -19.99
C ILE A 25 -28.51 -12.11 -19.97
N LEU A 26 -27.98 -11.15 -19.19
CA LEU A 26 -28.52 -9.79 -19.13
C LEU A 26 -28.46 -9.05 -20.46
N GLN A 27 -27.40 -9.26 -21.23
CA GLN A 27 -27.23 -8.63 -22.55
C GLN A 27 -28.15 -9.27 -23.61
N ALA A 28 -28.34 -10.58 -23.54
CA ALA A 28 -29.16 -11.37 -24.46
C ALA A 28 -30.68 -11.20 -24.27
N ASP A 29 -31.14 -10.62 -23.15
CA ASP A 29 -32.56 -10.40 -22.88
C ASP A 29 -33.16 -9.30 -23.80
N PRO A 30 -34.13 -9.62 -24.67
CA PRO A 30 -34.75 -8.67 -25.60
C PRO A 30 -35.82 -7.79 -24.95
N HIS A 31 -36.32 -8.14 -23.76
CA HIS A 31 -37.42 -7.42 -23.10
C HIS A 31 -36.94 -6.31 -22.15
N ARG A 32 -35.63 -6.20 -21.95
CA ARG A 32 -35.05 -5.24 -21.02
C ARG A 32 -34.57 -3.99 -21.76
N THR A 33 -34.95 -2.82 -21.27
CA THR A 33 -34.54 -1.55 -21.88
C THR A 33 -33.03 -1.31 -21.68
N PRO A 34 -32.38 -0.50 -22.54
CA PRO A 34 -30.97 -0.17 -22.39
C PRO A 34 -30.63 0.45 -21.02
N ALA A 35 -31.53 1.26 -20.46
CA ALA A 35 -31.35 1.88 -19.14
C ALA A 35 -31.32 0.83 -18.02
N GLU A 36 -32.23 -0.15 -18.05
CA GLU A 36 -32.29 -1.21 -17.05
C GLU A 36 -31.12 -2.19 -17.17
N LYS A 37 -30.56 -2.37 -18.38
CA LYS A 37 -29.33 -3.14 -18.59
C LYS A 37 -28.13 -2.46 -17.95
N VAL A 38 -27.97 -1.14 -18.16
CA VAL A 38 -26.90 -0.34 -17.54
C VAL A 38 -27.02 -0.35 -16.01
N GLU A 39 -28.23 -0.24 -15.47
CA GLU A 39 -28.44 -0.31 -14.02
C GLU A 39 -28.14 -1.70 -13.45
N ALA A 40 -28.49 -2.77 -14.17
CA ALA A 40 -28.14 -4.13 -13.78
C ALA A 40 -26.63 -4.40 -13.83
N GLU A 41 -25.94 -3.93 -14.87
CA GLU A 41 -24.48 -4.00 -14.97
C GLU A 41 -23.81 -3.21 -13.84
N ARG A 42 -24.36 -2.05 -13.47
CA ARG A 42 -23.88 -1.26 -12.34
C ARG A 42 -24.11 -1.96 -11.00
N ALA A 43 -25.27 -2.58 -10.80
CA ALA A 43 -25.57 -3.37 -9.60
C ALA A 43 -24.68 -4.62 -9.50
N LEU A 44 -24.43 -5.29 -10.63
CA LEU A 44 -23.51 -6.42 -10.73
C LEU A 44 -22.08 -6.00 -10.40
N ALA A 45 -21.62 -4.86 -10.92
CA ALA A 45 -20.31 -4.30 -10.62
C ALA A 45 -20.17 -3.86 -9.16
N ALA A 46 -21.27 -3.44 -8.51
CA ALA A 46 -21.28 -3.11 -7.09
C ALA A 46 -21.20 -4.37 -6.20
N LEU A 47 -21.88 -5.45 -6.59
CA LEU A 47 -21.82 -6.76 -5.92
C LEU A 47 -20.49 -7.48 -6.17
N TYR A 48 -19.90 -7.26 -7.34
CA TYR A 48 -18.59 -7.75 -7.75
C TYR A 48 -17.46 -6.78 -7.42
N GLN A 49 -17.69 -5.72 -6.63
CA GLN A 49 -16.57 -4.94 -6.07
C GLN A 49 -15.59 -5.94 -5.46
N PRO A 50 -14.46 -6.22 -6.11
CA PRO A 50 -13.53 -7.14 -5.51
C PRO A 50 -13.03 -6.35 -4.32
N ALA A 51 -13.10 -6.95 -3.13
CA ALA A 51 -12.28 -6.51 -2.00
C ALA A 51 -10.76 -6.43 -2.36
N TYR A 52 -10.39 -6.76 -3.61
CA TYR A 52 -9.08 -6.69 -4.25
C TYR A 52 -8.89 -5.62 -5.34
N GLY A 53 -9.85 -4.73 -5.62
CA GLY A 53 -9.73 -3.81 -6.76
C GLY A 53 -9.22 -2.40 -6.45
N SER A 54 -9.59 -1.80 -5.32
CA SER A 54 -9.30 -0.38 -5.05
C SER A 54 -7.94 -0.18 -4.41
N ALA A 55 -7.57 -1.01 -3.43
CA ALA A 55 -6.27 -0.94 -2.77
C ALA A 55 -5.12 -1.31 -3.72
N SER A 56 -5.27 -2.39 -4.50
CA SER A 56 -4.23 -2.85 -5.44
C SER A 56 -4.02 -1.89 -6.62
N ALA A 57 -5.10 -1.31 -7.17
CA ALA A 57 -5.02 -0.30 -8.22
C ALA A 57 -4.43 1.01 -7.70
N GLN A 58 -4.82 1.43 -6.49
CA GLN A 58 -4.26 2.62 -5.85
C GLN A 58 -2.78 2.41 -5.50
N GLU A 59 -2.40 1.23 -5.01
CA GLU A 59 -1.00 0.86 -4.77
C GLU A 59 -0.20 0.84 -6.08
N HIS A 60 -0.76 0.29 -7.15
CA HIS A 60 -0.12 0.29 -8.46
C HIS A 60 0.10 1.72 -8.96
N SER A 61 -0.92 2.57 -8.89
CA SER A 61 -0.82 3.99 -9.24
C SER A 61 0.25 4.70 -8.40
N ASN A 62 0.26 4.49 -7.08
CA ASN A 62 1.27 5.03 -6.18
C ASN A 62 2.69 4.57 -6.53
N ARG A 63 2.87 3.31 -6.94
CA ARG A 63 4.17 2.77 -7.37
C ARG A 63 4.62 3.38 -8.69
N VAL A 64 3.72 3.53 -9.66
CA VAL A 64 4.01 4.17 -10.96
C VAL A 64 4.43 5.62 -10.76
N LEU A 65 3.67 6.40 -9.99
CA LEU A 65 4.01 7.79 -9.66
C LEU A 65 5.32 7.87 -8.85
N GLY A 66 5.58 6.89 -7.98
CA GLY A 66 6.87 6.75 -7.28
C GLY A 66 8.04 6.57 -8.25
N GLY A 67 7.86 5.76 -9.29
CA GLY A 67 8.84 5.56 -10.36
C GLY A 67 9.17 6.85 -11.11
N TYR A 68 8.16 7.60 -11.55
CA TYR A 68 8.39 8.90 -12.21
C TYR A 68 9.12 9.89 -11.31
N ARG A 69 8.80 9.93 -10.01
CA ARG A 69 9.57 10.76 -9.04
C ARG A 69 11.02 10.31 -8.91
N ALA A 70 11.30 9.00 -8.94
CA ALA A 70 12.66 8.49 -8.93
C ALA A 70 13.43 8.89 -10.20
N THR A 71 12.76 8.87 -11.36
CA THR A 71 13.31 9.35 -12.63
C THR A 71 13.74 10.81 -12.56
N LEU A 72 12.97 11.67 -11.88
CA LEU A 72 13.34 13.09 -11.68
C LEU A 72 14.55 13.28 -10.75
N ALA A 73 14.70 12.42 -9.74
CA ALA A 73 15.79 12.52 -8.77
C ALA A 73 17.10 11.88 -9.26
N ASN A 74 17.06 11.02 -10.28
CA ASN A 74 18.22 10.30 -10.76
C ASN A 74 19.09 11.20 -11.67
N PRO A 75 20.34 11.51 -11.28
CA PRO A 75 21.23 12.34 -12.10
C PRO A 75 21.63 11.68 -13.43
N ASN A 76 21.56 10.35 -13.52
CA ASN A 76 21.99 9.58 -14.69
C ASN A 76 20.88 9.41 -15.75
N VAL A 77 19.71 10.01 -15.52
CA VAL A 77 18.58 9.97 -16.47
C VAL A 77 18.66 11.17 -17.41
N SER A 78 18.32 10.96 -18.69
CA SER A 78 18.29 12.01 -19.71
C SER A 78 17.23 13.08 -19.43
N GLU A 79 17.47 14.30 -19.90
CA GLU A 79 16.53 15.41 -19.72
C GLU A 79 15.18 15.16 -20.40
N ALA A 80 15.16 14.47 -21.54
CA ALA A 80 13.92 14.06 -22.21
C ALA A 80 13.07 13.11 -21.34
N ALA A 81 13.70 12.13 -20.69
CA ALA A 81 13.00 11.21 -19.79
C ALA A 81 12.50 11.92 -18.52
N LYS A 82 13.26 12.91 -18.00
CA LYS A 82 12.79 13.76 -16.90
C LYS A 82 11.60 14.62 -17.32
N ALA A 83 11.63 15.23 -18.51
CA ALA A 83 10.50 16.01 -19.02
C ALA A 83 9.22 15.17 -19.13
N HIS A 84 9.34 13.95 -19.67
CA HIS A 84 8.23 13.00 -19.72
C HIS A 84 7.71 12.63 -18.33
N ALA A 85 8.60 12.35 -17.37
CA ALA A 85 8.21 12.04 -16.00
C ALA A 85 7.49 13.21 -15.31
N ARG A 86 7.88 14.48 -15.57
CA ARG A 86 7.15 15.66 -15.07
C ARG A 86 5.74 15.72 -15.63
N ALA A 87 5.59 15.57 -16.95
CA ALA A 87 4.27 15.60 -17.60
C ALA A 87 3.33 14.53 -17.04
N MET A 88 3.83 13.30 -16.85
CA MET A 88 3.03 12.19 -16.27
C MET A 88 2.59 12.48 -14.82
N LEU A 89 3.46 13.07 -14.01
CA LEU A 89 3.12 13.44 -12.63
C LEU A 89 2.09 14.57 -12.58
N GLU A 90 2.22 15.58 -13.45
CA GLU A 90 1.28 16.71 -13.55
C GLU A 90 -0.11 16.25 -14.01
N GLN A 91 -0.16 15.40 -15.05
CA GLN A 91 -1.42 14.81 -15.53
C GLN A 91 -2.14 13.98 -14.45
N ALA A 92 -1.39 13.31 -13.58
CA ALA A 92 -1.93 12.56 -12.47
C ALA A 92 -2.30 13.43 -11.25
N GLY A 93 -2.12 14.76 -11.32
CA GLY A 93 -2.31 15.67 -10.18
C GLY A 93 -1.36 15.37 -9.00
N ALA A 94 -0.25 14.68 -9.27
CA ALA A 94 0.68 14.23 -8.25
C ALA A 94 1.69 15.34 -7.94
N ASP A 95 1.96 15.53 -6.65
CA ASP A 95 3.01 16.47 -6.21
C ASP A 95 4.36 16.12 -6.88
N LEU A 96 4.92 17.09 -7.61
CA LEU A 96 6.19 17.02 -8.31
C LEU A 96 7.39 17.01 -7.35
N ARG A 97 7.19 17.43 -6.10
CA ARG A 97 8.24 17.41 -5.08
C ARG A 97 8.70 15.99 -4.84
N THR A 98 10.01 15.81 -4.95
CA THR A 98 10.67 14.57 -4.58
C THR A 98 10.44 14.28 -3.09
N GLN A 99 10.59 13.01 -2.68
CA GLN A 99 10.53 12.66 -1.26
C GLN A 99 11.54 13.47 -0.42
N LYS A 100 12.71 13.77 -1.00
CA LYS A 100 13.73 14.60 -0.35
C LYS A 100 13.21 16.00 -0.05
N GLU A 101 12.56 16.65 -1.01
CA GLU A 101 12.00 18.01 -0.86
C GLU A 101 10.79 18.05 0.08
N ARG A 102 9.94 17.02 0.05
CA ARG A 102 8.81 16.89 0.97
C ARG A 102 9.25 16.75 2.43
N ASN A 103 10.32 15.98 2.69
CA ASN A 103 10.87 15.82 4.03
C ASN A 103 11.50 17.11 4.60
N VAL A 104 11.87 18.07 3.74
CA VAL A 104 12.45 19.36 4.16
C VAL A 104 11.37 20.41 4.46
N THR A 105 10.25 20.38 3.73
CA THR A 105 9.25 21.47 3.76
C THR A 105 8.09 21.19 4.70
N GLU A 106 7.60 19.95 4.75
CA GLU A 106 6.70 19.49 5.80
C GLU A 106 7.60 18.85 6.84
N GLY A 107 7.64 19.33 8.08
CA GLY A 107 8.35 18.68 9.19
C GLY A 107 7.89 17.22 9.28
N GLY A 108 8.57 16.35 8.54
CA GLY A 108 7.90 15.22 7.92
C GLY A 108 7.31 14.31 8.96
N ARG A 109 6.16 13.71 8.65
CA ARG A 109 5.66 12.51 9.36
C ARG A 109 6.72 11.37 9.40
N ASN A 110 7.82 11.52 8.67
CA ASN A 110 9.03 10.70 8.67
C ASN A 110 10.35 11.48 8.78
N ALA A 111 10.33 12.80 9.04
CA ALA A 111 11.52 13.45 9.57
C ALA A 111 11.74 12.81 10.93
N LYS A 112 12.69 11.88 10.99
CA LYS A 112 13.18 11.35 12.25
C LYS A 112 13.70 12.59 12.98
N SER A 113 12.88 13.18 13.84
CA SER A 113 13.42 14.14 14.80
C SER A 113 14.61 13.44 15.46
N PRO A 114 15.69 14.16 15.78
CA PRO A 114 16.80 13.58 16.54
C PRO A 114 16.29 12.74 17.72
N ASP A 115 15.21 13.23 18.36
CA ASP A 115 14.50 12.56 19.44
C ASP A 115 13.84 11.23 19.03
N ALA A 116 13.15 11.17 17.88
CA ALA A 116 12.54 9.93 17.40
C ALA A 116 13.57 8.90 16.92
N HIS A 117 14.72 9.35 16.43
CA HIS A 117 15.84 8.45 16.12
C HIS A 117 16.43 7.86 17.40
N LEU A 118 16.71 8.73 18.37
CA LEU A 118 17.26 8.37 19.66
C LEU A 118 16.33 7.43 20.42
N ALA A 119 15.03 7.73 20.47
CA ALA A 119 14.03 6.88 21.12
C ALA A 119 14.00 5.45 20.53
N ARG A 120 14.11 5.31 19.21
CA ARG A 120 14.18 4.00 18.55
C ARG A 120 15.47 3.25 18.88
N GLN A 121 16.62 3.94 18.89
CA GLN A 121 17.88 3.33 19.31
C GLN A 121 17.82 2.83 20.75
N LEU A 122 17.32 3.65 21.67
CA LEU A 122 17.15 3.28 23.08
C LEU A 122 16.17 2.11 23.25
N GLY A 123 15.09 2.08 22.47
CA GLY A 123 14.17 0.93 22.41
C GLY A 123 14.86 -0.35 21.94
N GLY A 124 15.77 -0.24 20.96
CA GLY A 124 16.60 -1.34 20.49
C GLY A 124 17.52 -1.89 21.58
N TYR A 125 18.21 -1.02 22.32
CA TYR A 125 19.05 -1.45 23.44
C TYR A 125 18.23 -2.13 24.55
N LYS A 126 17.05 -1.60 24.90
CA LYS A 126 16.15 -2.26 25.86
C LYS A 126 15.72 -3.66 25.40
N SER A 127 15.51 -3.83 24.11
CA SER A 127 15.12 -5.11 23.51
C SER A 127 16.29 -6.10 23.53
N ALA A 128 17.51 -5.63 23.25
CA ALA A 128 18.72 -6.44 23.30
C ALA A 128 18.96 -7.04 24.69
N LEU A 129 18.62 -6.32 25.77
CA LEU A 129 18.74 -6.83 27.14
C LEU A 129 17.80 -8.00 27.44
N LYS A 130 16.61 -8.02 26.84
CA LYS A 130 15.60 -9.06 27.04
C LYS A 130 15.78 -10.27 26.13
N ASN A 131 16.53 -10.14 25.04
CA ASN A 131 16.70 -11.20 24.07
C ASN A 131 17.71 -12.26 24.58
N PRO A 132 17.31 -13.55 24.71
CA PRO A 132 18.22 -14.60 25.14
C PRO A 132 19.35 -14.88 24.14
N ASN A 133 19.16 -14.55 22.85
CA ASN A 133 20.12 -14.80 21.77
C ASN A 133 21.19 -13.69 21.63
N VAL A 134 21.17 -12.67 22.49
CA VAL A 134 22.16 -11.60 22.49
C VAL A 134 23.27 -11.93 23.47
N SER A 135 24.53 -11.76 23.04
CA SER A 135 25.70 -12.09 23.85
C SER A 135 25.80 -11.24 25.12
N PRO A 136 26.50 -11.73 26.17
CA PRO A 136 26.74 -10.97 27.39
C PRO A 136 27.41 -9.61 27.14
N GLU A 137 28.37 -9.54 26.23
CA GLU A 137 29.11 -8.33 25.88
C GLU A 137 28.21 -7.29 25.21
N ALA A 138 27.35 -7.73 24.27
CA ALA A 138 26.38 -6.86 23.63
C ALA A 138 25.33 -6.33 24.61
N LYS A 139 24.93 -7.14 25.61
CA LYS A 139 24.06 -6.69 26.71
C LYS A 139 24.77 -5.67 27.61
N ALA A 140 26.04 -5.88 27.94
CA ALA A 140 26.81 -4.91 28.72
C ALA A 140 26.91 -3.56 27.99
N HIS A 141 27.18 -3.58 26.68
CA HIS A 141 27.18 -2.38 25.85
C HIS A 141 25.80 -1.70 25.82
N ALA A 142 24.72 -2.46 25.65
CA ALA A 142 23.36 -1.92 25.68
C ALA A 142 23.01 -1.25 27.02
N ARG A 143 23.45 -1.81 28.16
CA ARG A 143 23.30 -1.16 29.48
C ARG A 143 24.08 0.14 29.56
N HIS A 144 25.32 0.16 29.07
CA HIS A 144 26.14 1.37 29.07
C HIS A 144 25.49 2.50 28.27
N MET A 145 25.00 2.20 27.06
CA MET A 145 24.31 3.18 26.22
C MET A 145 23.03 3.71 26.90
N LEU A 146 22.23 2.84 27.52
CA LEU A 146 21.04 3.27 28.25
C LEU A 146 21.38 4.16 29.45
N ALA A 147 22.44 3.82 30.21
CA ALA A 147 22.91 4.60 31.35
C ALA A 147 23.43 5.99 30.95
N GLN A 148 24.17 6.10 29.84
CA GLN A 148 24.61 7.39 29.28
C GLN A 148 23.43 8.33 28.97
N HIS A 149 22.27 7.75 28.65
CA HIS A 149 21.03 8.49 28.37
C HIS A 149 20.09 8.59 29.59
N GLY A 150 20.57 8.30 30.80
CA GLY A 150 19.81 8.45 32.05
C GLY A 150 18.73 7.38 32.27
N ILE A 151 18.80 6.27 31.54
CA ILE A 151 17.83 5.16 31.63
C ILE A 151 18.45 4.02 32.44
N ALA A 152 17.96 3.82 33.67
CA ALA A 152 18.34 2.68 34.50
C ALA A 152 17.64 1.40 34.03
N PHE A 153 18.36 0.27 34.02
CA PHE A 153 17.87 -1.04 33.58
C PHE A 153 18.59 -2.19 34.27
#